data_AF-A0A1G8MIU9-F1
#
_entry.id   AF-A0A1G8MIU9-F1
#
_cell.length_a   1.000
_cell.length_b   1.000
_cell.length_c   1.000
_cell.angle_alpha   90.00
_cell.angle_beta   90.00
_cell.angle_gamma   90.00
#
_symmetry.space_group_name_H-M   'P 1'
#
loop_
_entity.id
_entity.type
_entity.pdbx_description
1 polymer ?
#
loop_
_entity_poly.entity_id
_entity_poly.type
_entity_poly.pdbx_seq_one_letter_code
_entity_poly.pdbx_strand_id
1 'polypeptide(L)'
;MLGQIWPAQHPKIYAELRRLADDGLIEVDSEGPRRRTAYRITGSGVAEIRQWLAEGDVDHTMRLQPLLRSLFFWLMDPEDLDRHLRRKIEFYTGMAELYTAYAERKDRGEFGTAPPVQSMRVTIEAGVRLSQALADWARWVSEHRPPAGQPTMD
;
A
#
# COMPACT_ATOMS: atom_id res chain seq x y z
N MET A 1 3.82 -7.01 -3.57
CA MET A 1 3.04 -5.79 -3.88
C MET A 1 1.78 -5.68 -3.04
N LEU A 2 0.83 -6.63 -3.12
CA LEU A 2 -0.44 -6.57 -2.40
C LEU A 2 -0.28 -6.39 -0.87
N GLY A 3 0.62 -7.15 -0.23
CA GLY A 3 0.87 -7.03 1.22
C GLY A 3 1.50 -5.70 1.67
N GLN A 4 1.98 -4.86 0.73
CA GLN A 4 2.49 -3.52 1.04
C GLN A 4 1.40 -2.45 0.91
N ILE A 5 0.41 -2.65 0.03
CA ILE A 5 -0.68 -1.70 -0.23
C ILE A 5 -1.94 -2.01 0.57
N TRP A 6 -2.17 -3.28 0.89
CA TRP A 6 -3.34 -3.77 1.62
C TRP A 6 -2.92 -4.91 2.55
N PRO A 7 -2.30 -4.59 3.70
CA PRO A 7 -1.83 -5.61 4.62
C PRO A 7 -3.02 -6.35 5.24
N ALA A 8 -3.03 -7.68 5.13
CA ALA A 8 -4.00 -8.55 5.78
C ALA A 8 -3.27 -9.58 6.66
N GLN A 9 -3.80 -9.85 7.85
CA GLN A 9 -3.22 -10.84 8.75
C GLN A 9 -3.56 -12.26 8.27
N HIS A 10 -2.59 -13.18 8.33
CA HIS A 10 -2.75 -14.57 7.88
C HIS A 10 -4.00 -15.29 8.40
N PRO A 11 -4.37 -15.20 9.71
CA PRO A 11 -5.58 -15.86 10.20
C PRO A 11 -6.86 -15.34 9.56
N LYS A 12 -6.93 -14.03 9.28
CA LYS A 12 -8.08 -13.43 8.61
C LYS A 12 -8.21 -13.93 7.18
N ILE A 13 -7.10 -14.09 6.46
CA ILE A 13 -7.09 -14.60 5.09
C ILE A 13 -7.70 -16.01 5.03
N TYR A 14 -7.34 -16.90 5.94
CA TYR A 14 -7.90 -18.27 5.95
C TYR A 14 -9.39 -18.31 6.29
N ALA A 15 -9.84 -17.46 7.21
CA ALA A 15 -11.26 -17.34 7.53
C ALA A 15 -12.07 -16.83 6.33
N GLU A 16 -11.56 -15.80 5.62
CA GLU A 16 -12.21 -15.27 4.42
C GLU A 16 -12.20 -16.29 3.26
N LEU A 17 -11.12 -17.04 3.06
CA LEU A 17 -11.09 -18.09 2.03
C LEU A 17 -12.14 -19.17 2.30
N ARG A 18 -12.35 -19.55 3.57
CA ARG A 18 -13.42 -20.50 3.92
C ARG A 18 -14.79 -19.92 3.60
N ARG A 19 -15.06 -18.67 4.01
CA ARG A 19 -16.33 -18.00 3.75
C ARG A 19 -16.63 -17.88 2.26
N LEU A 20 -15.65 -17.44 1.46
CA LEU A 20 -15.80 -17.33 0.01
C LEU A 20 -16.07 -18.70 -0.65
N ALA A 21 -15.54 -19.78 -0.10
CA ALA A 21 -15.81 -21.14 -0.57
C ALA A 21 -17.23 -21.60 -0.19
N ASP A 22 -17.64 -21.34 1.05
CA ASP A 22 -19.00 -21.63 1.55
C ASP A 22 -20.06 -20.85 0.74
N ASP A 23 -19.73 -19.63 0.30
CA ASP A 23 -20.56 -18.77 -0.56
C ASP A 23 -20.49 -19.16 -2.06
N GLY A 24 -19.67 -20.15 -2.44
CA GLY A 24 -19.52 -20.62 -3.82
C GLY A 24 -18.82 -19.63 -4.77
N LEU A 25 -18.12 -18.62 -4.23
CA LEU A 25 -17.37 -17.63 -5.00
C LEU A 25 -15.96 -18.11 -5.39
N ILE A 26 -15.43 -19.07 -4.63
CA ILE A 26 -14.23 -19.83 -4.96
C ILE A 26 -14.48 -21.31 -4.70
N GLU A 27 -13.65 -22.17 -5.27
CA GLU A 27 -13.68 -23.61 -5.05
C GLU A 27 -12.28 -24.17 -4.86
N VAL A 28 -12.18 -25.36 -4.26
CA VAL A 28 -10.90 -26.07 -4.14
C VAL A 28 -10.49 -26.58 -5.52
N ASP A 29 -9.33 -26.12 -5.97
CA ASP A 29 -8.73 -26.51 -7.25
C ASP A 29 -7.86 -27.76 -7.08
N SER A 30 -7.05 -27.80 -6.02
CA SER A 30 -6.19 -28.94 -5.72
C SER A 30 -5.74 -28.97 -4.26
N GLU A 31 -5.40 -30.16 -3.79
CA GLU A 31 -4.72 -30.38 -2.51
C GLU A 31 -3.27 -30.80 -2.76
N GLY A 32 -2.34 -29.99 -2.28
CA GLY A 32 -0.90 -30.23 -2.37
C GLY A 32 -0.30 -30.87 -1.11
N PRO A 33 1.00 -31.18 -1.14
CA PRO A 33 1.74 -31.68 0.03
C PRO A 33 1.53 -30.80 1.26
N ARG A 34 1.50 -31.42 2.45
CA ARG A 34 1.26 -30.75 3.76
C ARG A 34 -0.12 -30.08 3.90
N ARG A 35 -1.17 -30.65 3.29
CA ARG A 35 -2.56 -30.13 3.35
C ARG A 35 -2.68 -28.70 2.85
N ARG A 36 -1.88 -28.33 1.84
CA ARG A 36 -2.03 -27.03 1.18
C ARG A 36 -3.21 -27.10 0.23
N THR A 37 -4.29 -26.40 0.55
CA THR A 37 -5.42 -26.22 -0.37
C THR A 37 -5.14 -25.07 -1.32
N ALA A 38 -5.20 -25.33 -2.63
CA ALA A 38 -5.22 -24.31 -3.66
C ALA A 38 -6.68 -24.03 -4.04
N TYR A 39 -7.02 -22.75 -4.20
CA TYR A 39 -8.35 -22.31 -4.58
C TYR A 39 -8.34 -21.71 -5.97
N ARG A 40 -9.46 -21.87 -6.68
CA ARG A 40 -9.72 -21.21 -7.97
C ARG A 40 -11.03 -20.42 -7.87
N ILE A 41 -11.08 -19.28 -8.55
CA ILE A 41 -12.29 -18.46 -8.63
C ILE A 41 -13.35 -19.12 -9.52
N THR A 42 -14.62 -19.04 -9.11
CA THR A 42 -15.78 -19.52 -9.88
C THR A 42 -16.32 -18.43 -10.81
N GLY A 43 -17.28 -18.78 -11.67
CA GLY A 43 -17.97 -17.79 -12.51
C GLY A 43 -18.74 -16.74 -11.69
N SER A 44 -19.38 -17.17 -10.59
CA SER A 44 -20.04 -16.28 -9.62
C SER A 44 -19.02 -15.39 -8.91
N GLY A 45 -17.85 -15.91 -8.51
CA GLY A 45 -16.78 -15.10 -7.94
C GLY A 45 -16.28 -14.00 -8.88
N VAL A 46 -16.14 -14.30 -10.18
CA VAL A 46 -15.78 -13.27 -11.18
C VAL A 46 -16.88 -12.22 -11.33
N ALA A 47 -18.15 -12.63 -11.34
CA ALA A 47 -19.28 -11.71 -11.40
C ALA A 47 -19.32 -10.78 -10.19
N GLU A 48 -19.10 -11.32 -8.99
CA GLU A 48 -19.02 -10.58 -7.74
C GLU A 48 -17.93 -9.51 -7.77
N ILE A 49 -16.72 -9.86 -8.22
CA ILE A 49 -15.61 -8.89 -8.37
C ILE A 49 -16.00 -7.77 -9.36
N ARG A 50 -16.65 -8.11 -10.47
CA ARG A 50 -17.08 -7.11 -11.46
C ARG A 50 -18.11 -6.16 -10.90
N GLN A 51 -19.08 -6.68 -10.14
CA GLN A 51 -20.08 -5.84 -9.48
C GLN A 51 -19.42 -4.95 -8.43
N TRP A 52 -18.56 -5.50 -7.58
CA TRP A 52 -17.81 -4.74 -6.59
C TRP A 52 -16.97 -3.62 -7.23
N LEU A 53 -16.33 -3.87 -8.37
CA LEU A 53 -15.58 -2.84 -9.10
C LEU A 53 -16.46 -1.76 -9.74
N ALA A 54 -17.70 -2.07 -10.09
CA ALA A 54 -18.61 -1.15 -10.78
C ALA A 54 -19.48 -0.31 -9.82
N GLU A 55 -19.90 -0.92 -8.71
CA GLU A 55 -20.94 -0.39 -7.82
C GLU A 55 -20.49 -0.31 -6.36
N GLY A 56 -19.34 -0.92 -6.01
CA GLY A 56 -18.84 -0.90 -4.65
C GLY A 56 -18.32 0.48 -4.28
N ASP A 57 -18.80 1.01 -3.14
CA ASP A 57 -18.24 2.21 -2.56
C ASP A 57 -16.75 2.01 -2.24
N VAL A 58 -15.94 2.99 -2.65
CA VAL A 58 -14.51 2.99 -2.36
C VAL A 58 -14.29 3.71 -1.04
N ASP A 59 -13.71 3.01 -0.06
CA ASP A 59 -13.21 3.68 1.15
C ASP A 59 -12.00 4.55 0.78
N HIS A 60 -12.19 5.86 0.86
CA HIS A 60 -11.16 6.86 0.56
C HIS A 60 -10.32 7.23 1.80
N THR A 61 -10.48 6.55 2.93
CA THR A 61 -9.74 6.83 4.16
C THR A 61 -8.26 6.52 4.02
N MET A 62 -7.42 7.56 3.95
CA MET A 62 -5.95 7.42 3.98
C MET A 62 -5.40 7.65 5.39
N ARG A 63 -4.81 6.61 5.99
CA ARG A 63 -4.17 6.70 7.31
C ARG A 63 -2.66 6.88 7.19
N LEU A 64 -2.22 8.11 6.95
CA LEU A 64 -0.81 8.47 6.82
C LEU A 64 -0.24 8.93 8.17
N GLN A 65 0.30 7.99 8.95
CA GLN A 65 0.98 8.28 10.21
C GLN A 65 2.05 9.40 10.13
N PRO A 66 2.85 9.55 9.06
CA PRO A 66 3.80 10.64 8.93
C PRO A 66 3.15 12.03 8.99
N LEU A 67 2.01 12.22 8.32
CA LEU A 67 1.26 13.48 8.32
C LEU A 67 0.60 13.74 9.67
N LEU A 68 0.08 12.68 10.32
CA LEU A 68 -0.42 12.81 11.68
C LEU A 68 0.68 13.28 12.64
N ARG A 69 1.88 12.70 12.54
CA ARG A 69 3.01 13.07 13.41
C ARG A 69 3.51 14.49 13.15
N SER A 70 3.38 15.02 11.93
CA SER A 70 3.83 16.38 11.64
C SER A 70 3.03 17.46 12.36
N LEU A 71 1.78 17.19 12.76
CA LEU A 71 1.00 18.09 13.62
C LEU A 71 1.69 18.35 14.98
N PHE A 72 2.59 17.46 15.39
CA PHE A 72 3.26 17.47 16.69
C PHE A 72 4.75 17.79 16.58
N PHE A 73 5.26 18.19 15.40
CA PHE A 73 6.69 18.51 15.24
C PHE A 73 7.16 19.69 16.10
N TRP A 74 6.25 20.55 16.54
CA TRP A 74 6.54 21.64 17.49
C TRP A 74 7.02 21.15 18.87
N LEU A 75 6.75 19.88 19.22
CA LEU A 75 7.21 19.24 20.45
C LEU A 75 8.62 18.63 20.33
N MET A 76 9.22 18.59 19.14
CA MET A 76 10.51 17.96 18.92
C MET A 76 11.65 18.95 19.09
N ASP A 77 12.77 18.49 19.66
CA ASP A 77 14.03 19.23 19.59
C ASP A 77 14.44 19.42 18.12
N PRO A 78 14.98 20.60 17.73
CA PRO A 78 15.31 20.89 16.34
C PRO A 78 16.25 19.87 15.69
N GLU A 79 17.25 19.36 16.43
CA GLU A 79 18.19 18.37 15.90
C GLU A 79 17.52 16.99 15.68
N ASP A 80 16.58 16.62 16.55
CA ASP A 80 15.83 15.39 16.43
C ASP A 80 14.83 15.46 15.28
N LEU A 81 14.20 16.62 15.07
CA LEU A 81 13.36 16.86 13.90
C LEU A 81 14.19 16.72 12.61
N ASP A 82 15.39 17.28 12.57
CA ASP A 82 16.29 17.15 11.40
C ASP A 82 16.67 15.70 11.12
N ARG A 83 17.02 14.96 12.17
CA ARG A 83 17.33 13.53 12.05
C ARG A 83 16.11 12.73 11.60
N HIS A 84 14.92 13.08 12.09
CA HIS A 84 13.67 12.45 11.68
C HIS A 84 13.37 12.70 10.20
N LEU A 85 13.41 13.96 9.76
CA LEU A 85 13.12 14.35 8.37
C LEU A 85 14.13 13.74 7.41
N ARG A 86 15.44 13.74 7.73
CA ARG A 86 16.47 13.06 6.91
C ARG A 86 16.14 11.59 6.67
N ARG A 87 15.79 10.84 7.72
CA ARG A 87 15.40 9.42 7.60
C ARG A 87 14.12 9.25 6.76
N LYS A 88 13.18 10.19 6.82
CA LYS A 88 11.95 10.14 6.02
C LYS A 88 12.19 10.46 4.55
N ILE A 89 13.02 11.46 4.26
CA ILE A 89 13.45 11.78 2.90
C ILE A 89 14.13 10.57 2.28
N GLU A 90 15.10 9.97 2.97
CA GLU A 90 15.81 8.77 2.51
C GLU A 90 14.85 7.60 2.26
N PHE A 91 13.99 7.31 3.24
CA PHE A 91 13.02 6.22 3.13
C PHE A 91 12.08 6.37 1.93
N TYR A 92 11.44 7.53 1.76
CA TYR A 92 10.49 7.73 0.66
C TYR A 92 11.17 7.84 -0.70
N THR A 93 12.39 8.38 -0.75
CA THR A 93 13.19 8.40 -1.98
C THR A 93 13.54 6.98 -2.41
N GLY A 94 14.03 6.13 -1.49
CA GLY A 94 14.29 4.72 -1.79
C GLY A 94 13.04 3.94 -2.20
N MET A 95 11.88 4.23 -1.60
CA MET A 95 10.59 3.64 -2.02
C MET A 95 10.19 4.09 -3.43
N ALA A 96 10.37 5.37 -3.77
CA ALA A 96 10.09 5.90 -5.10
C ALA A 96 11.01 5.27 -6.15
N GLU A 97 12.31 5.13 -5.87
CA GLU A 97 13.28 4.46 -6.73
C GLU A 97 12.91 2.98 -6.93
N LEU A 98 12.56 2.27 -5.85
CA LEU A 98 12.14 0.88 -5.92
C LEU A 98 10.92 0.69 -6.82
N TYR A 99 9.88 1.50 -6.63
CA TYR A 99 8.68 1.41 -7.47
C TYR A 99 8.93 1.83 -8.91
N THR A 100 9.80 2.81 -9.13
CA THR A 100 10.19 3.25 -10.48
C THR A 100 10.90 2.11 -11.22
N ALA A 101 11.87 1.46 -10.57
CA ALA A 101 12.55 0.28 -11.13
C ALA A 101 11.56 -0.86 -11.43
N TYR A 102 10.56 -1.09 -10.57
CA TYR A 102 9.50 -2.07 -10.85
C TYR A 102 8.63 -1.67 -12.05
N ALA A 103 8.27 -0.39 -12.17
CA ALA A 103 7.50 0.12 -13.30
C ALA A 103 8.27 -0.08 -14.62
N GLU A 104 9.54 0.27 -14.64
CA GLU A 104 10.38 0.12 -15.83
C GLU A 104 10.55 -1.35 -16.24
N ARG A 105 10.79 -2.24 -15.29
CA ARG A 105 10.83 -3.69 -15.55
C ARG A 105 9.50 -4.18 -16.15
N LYS A 106 8.39 -3.64 -15.65
CA LYS A 106 7.04 -3.94 -16.15
C LYS A 106 6.81 -3.40 -17.57
N ASP A 107 7.34 -2.23 -17.88
CA ASP A 107 7.23 -1.60 -19.19
C ASP A 107 8.16 -2.28 -20.22
N ARG A 108 9.28 -2.85 -19.78
CA ARG A 108 10.12 -3.76 -20.59
C ARG A 108 9.52 -5.14 -20.84
N GLY A 109 8.38 -5.45 -20.24
CA GLY A 109 7.68 -6.72 -20.45
C GLY A 109 8.20 -7.90 -19.62
N GLU A 110 9.05 -7.68 -18.61
CA GLU A 110 9.66 -8.74 -17.79
C GLU A 110 8.65 -9.60 -17.01
N PHE A 111 7.41 -9.14 -16.88
CA PHE A 111 6.33 -9.84 -16.18
C PHE A 111 5.27 -10.43 -17.13
N GLY A 112 5.43 -10.26 -18.45
CA GLY A 112 4.45 -10.64 -19.46
C GLY A 112 3.42 -9.54 -19.77
N THR A 113 2.48 -9.88 -20.65
CA THR A 113 1.52 -8.92 -21.26
C THR A 113 0.06 -9.28 -21.02
N ALA A 114 -0.24 -10.31 -20.22
CA ALA A 114 -1.61 -10.69 -19.90
C ALA A 114 -2.36 -9.54 -19.22
N PRO A 115 -3.69 -9.38 -19.41
CA PRO A 115 -4.44 -8.24 -18.85
C PRO A 115 -4.26 -8.02 -17.34
N PRO A 116 -4.30 -9.05 -16.46
CA PRO A 116 -4.05 -8.87 -15.02
C PRO A 116 -2.65 -8.32 -14.72
N VAL A 117 -1.68 -8.68 -15.55
CA VAL A 117 -0.29 -8.20 -15.46
C VAL A 117 -0.18 -6.74 -15.88
N GLN A 118 -0.98 -6.31 -16.86
CA GLN A 118 -1.06 -4.90 -17.25
C GLN A 118 -1.67 -4.05 -16.13
N SER A 119 -2.71 -4.54 -15.43
CA SER A 119 -3.30 -3.84 -14.29
C SER A 119 -2.28 -3.58 -13.16
N MET A 120 -1.27 -4.44 -12.98
CA MET A 120 -0.21 -4.20 -11.99
C MET A 120 0.52 -2.86 -12.25
N ARG A 121 0.70 -2.47 -13.51
CA ARG A 121 1.38 -1.21 -13.86
C ARG A 121 0.62 0.01 -13.33
N VAL A 122 -0.71 -0.04 -13.29
CA VAL A 122 -1.56 1.02 -12.73
C VAL A 122 -1.29 1.18 -11.23
N THR A 123 -1.24 0.07 -10.50
CA THR A 123 -0.98 0.11 -9.07
C THR A 123 0.47 0.52 -8.75
N ILE A 124 1.45 0.13 -9.59
CA ILE A 124 2.86 0.52 -9.39
C ILE A 124 3.01 2.04 -9.57
N GLU A 125 2.32 2.62 -10.57
CA GLU A 125 2.30 4.07 -10.80
C GLU A 125 1.88 4.84 -9.55
N ALA A 126 0.81 4.39 -8.88
CA ALA A 126 0.35 5.02 -7.64
C ALA A 126 1.43 4.93 -6.55
N GLY A 127 2.13 3.80 -6.44
CA GLY A 127 3.26 3.63 -5.52
C GLY A 127 4.40 4.63 -5.79
N VAL A 128 4.76 4.83 -7.06
CA VAL A 128 5.76 5.85 -7.47
C VAL A 128 5.31 7.24 -7.04
N ARG A 129 4.11 7.67 -7.44
CA ARG A 129 3.60 9.02 -7.19
C ARG A 129 3.46 9.34 -5.71
N LEU A 130 2.90 8.41 -4.93
CA LEU A 130 2.72 8.61 -3.49
C LEU A 130 4.06 8.69 -2.76
N SER A 131 5.03 7.85 -3.13
CA SER A 131 6.36 7.86 -2.51
C SER A 131 7.13 9.14 -2.86
N GLN A 132 7.06 9.58 -4.12
CA GLN A 132 7.63 10.86 -4.55
C GLN A 132 7.01 12.03 -3.80
N ALA A 133 5.68 12.11 -3.75
CA ALA A 133 4.97 13.18 -3.03
C ALA A 133 5.35 13.23 -1.55
N LEU A 134 5.52 12.08 -0.89
CA LEU A 134 5.95 12.02 0.52
C LEU A 134 7.43 12.41 0.71
N ALA A 135 8.30 12.06 -0.24
CA ALA A 135 9.70 12.50 -0.23
C ALA A 135 9.81 14.02 -0.41
N ASP A 136 9.07 14.56 -1.38
CA ASP A 136 8.99 15.99 -1.68
C ASP A 136 8.42 16.77 -0.50
N TRP A 137 7.33 16.27 0.10
CA TRP A 137 6.76 16.84 1.31
C TRP A 137 7.78 16.87 2.46
N ALA A 138 8.50 15.78 2.72
CA ALA A 138 9.48 15.75 3.80
C ALA A 138 10.65 16.73 3.56
N ARG A 139 11.07 16.92 2.30
CA ARG A 139 12.04 17.96 1.91
C ARG A 139 11.49 19.36 2.15
N TRP A 140 10.24 19.62 1.73
CA TRP A 140 9.58 20.89 1.94
C TRP A 140 9.49 21.26 3.42
N VAL A 141 9.15 20.31 4.30
CA VAL A 141 9.12 20.55 5.76
C VAL A 141 10.50 20.90 6.32
N SER A 142 11.58 20.32 5.77
CA SER A 142 12.95 20.63 6.23
C SER A 142 13.37 22.07 5.94
N GLU A 143 12.78 22.67 4.89
CA GLU A 143 12.96 24.07 4.48
C GLU A 143 11.96 25.02 5.18
N HIS A 144 10.77 24.52 5.58
CA HIS A 144 9.66 25.29 6.15
C HIS A 144 9.31 24.80 7.56
N ARG A 145 10.32 24.74 8.44
CA ARG A 145 10.18 24.13 9.77
C ARG A 145 9.09 24.82 10.60
N PRO A 146 8.26 24.06 11.32
CA PRO A 146 7.35 24.65 12.29
C PRO A 146 8.16 25.27 13.45
N PRO A 147 7.65 26.33 14.08
CA PRO A 147 8.27 26.88 15.27
C PRO A 147 8.24 25.85 16.41
N ALA A 148 9.31 25.81 17.20
CA ALA A 148 9.31 25.07 18.46
C ALA A 148 8.41 25.77 19.48
N GLY A 149 7.60 25.01 20.21
CA GLY A 149 6.72 25.52 21.25
C GLY A 149 6.88 24.74 22.55
N GLN A 150 6.78 25.42 23.69
CA GLN A 150 6.65 24.73 24.98
C GLN A 150 5.18 24.32 25.15
N PRO A 151 4.88 23.07 25.57
CA PRO A 151 3.51 22.68 25.86
C PRO A 151 2.98 23.54 27.01
N THR A 152 1.98 24.39 26.72
CA THR A 152 1.25 25.12 27.74
C THR A 152 0.47 24.10 28.57
N MET A 153 0.91 23.86 29.80
CA MET A 153 0.16 23.10 30.80
C MET A 153 -0.81 24.05 31.50
N ASP A 154 -1.92 24.36 30.85
CA ASP A 154 -3.10 24.97 31.48
C ASP A 154 -4.24 23.95 31.57
#